data_AF-A0A7K0LYA8-F1
#
_entry.id   AF-A0A7K0LYA8-F1
#
_cell.length_a   1.000
_cell.length_b   1.000
_cell.length_c   1.000
_cell.angle_alpha   90.00
_cell.angle_beta   90.00
_cell.angle_gamma   90.00
#
_symmetry.space_group_name_H-M   'P 1'
#
loop_
_entity.id
_entity.type
_entity.pdbx_description
1 polymer ?
#
loop_
_entity_poly.entity_id
_entity_poly.type
_entity_poly.pdbx_seq_one_letter_code
_entity_poly.pdbx_strand_id
1 'polypeptide(L)'
;MNQASTPLPRESYELTGKRTKELTKRQIRKARISGIVLLLLAALVMFVFVPAVSGVSTFGLSTPDDSIQLDSLAVPSAGSLWVLSAVLAFLGATQFFRGFQGKTTIILGVAFGVFAIALMVWAASGQEFSLISMLVATVSRSTPIALGALSGILCERSGVVNIGIEGMLLGGAFTGVVMGSLLGGWVGLLAATLTGGVLALLLAVLSV
;
A
#
# COMPACT_ATOMS: atom_id res chain seq x y z
N MET A 1 69.00 5.60 47.73
CA MET A 1 69.26 5.91 46.31
C MET A 1 67.95 5.78 45.56
N ASN A 2 67.44 6.94 45.14
CA ASN A 2 66.22 7.15 44.36
C ASN A 2 66.39 6.57 42.95
N GLN A 3 65.42 5.80 42.45
CA GLN A 3 65.08 5.81 41.03
C GLN A 3 63.57 5.80 40.89
N ALA A 4 63.05 7.00 40.65
CA ALA A 4 61.73 7.23 40.10
C ALA A 4 61.75 6.81 38.62
N SER A 5 60.96 5.80 38.25
CA SER A 5 60.60 5.56 36.86
C SER A 5 59.33 6.36 36.56
N THR A 6 59.47 7.28 35.63
CA THR A 6 58.46 8.20 35.13
C THR A 6 57.22 7.47 34.61
N PRO A 7 56.00 7.95 34.87
CA PRO A 7 54.81 7.39 34.25
C PRO A 7 54.81 7.69 32.75
N LEU A 8 54.56 6.65 31.94
CA LEU A 8 54.40 6.78 30.49
C LEU A 8 53.30 7.83 30.18
N PRO A 9 53.52 8.71 29.20
CA PRO A 9 52.50 9.67 28.79
C PRO A 9 51.29 8.89 28.26
N ARG A 10 50.12 9.08 28.90
CA ARG A 10 48.85 8.63 28.34
C ARG A 10 48.61 9.47 27.09
N GLU A 11 48.76 8.85 25.92
CA GLU A 11 48.27 9.43 24.67
C GLU A 11 46.76 9.63 24.78
N SER A 12 46.36 10.81 25.21
CA SER A 12 45.05 11.38 24.99
C SER A 12 44.93 11.75 23.53
N TYR A 13 44.58 10.78 22.69
CA TYR A 13 44.04 11.08 21.38
C TYR A 13 42.51 11.06 21.51
N GLU A 14 41.94 12.23 21.79
CA GLU A 14 40.52 12.45 21.49
C GLU A 14 40.34 12.24 19.98
N LEU A 15 39.85 11.07 19.58
CA LEU A 15 39.26 10.88 18.25
C LEU A 15 37.93 11.61 18.18
N THR A 16 37.95 12.94 18.29
CA THR A 16 36.82 13.78 17.86
C THR A 16 36.90 13.97 16.34
N GLY A 17 37.03 12.86 15.62
CA GLY A 17 36.77 12.82 14.20
C GLY A 17 35.26 12.70 14.03
N LYS A 18 34.58 13.76 13.57
CA LYS A 18 33.26 13.62 12.95
C LYS A 18 33.42 12.56 11.87
N ARG A 19 32.99 11.33 12.17
CA ARG A 19 32.99 10.20 11.23
C ARG A 19 32.05 10.60 10.09
N THR A 20 32.56 11.27 9.07
CA THR A 20 31.88 11.44 7.79
C THR A 20 31.50 10.03 7.37
N LYS A 21 30.20 9.72 7.41
CA LYS A 21 29.68 8.44 6.94
C LYS A 21 29.96 8.39 5.44
N GLU A 22 31.13 7.90 5.06
CA GLU A 22 31.40 7.58 3.66
C GLU A 22 30.40 6.51 3.24
N LEU A 23 29.57 6.85 2.24
CA LEU A 23 28.61 5.93 1.67
C LEU A 23 29.34 4.72 1.11
N THR A 24 28.99 3.51 1.56
CA THR A 24 29.50 2.29 0.94
C THR A 24 29.06 2.24 -0.53
N LYS A 25 29.90 1.71 -1.45
CA LYS A 25 29.54 1.54 -2.88
C LYS A 25 28.15 0.91 -3.10
N ARG A 26 27.75 -0.03 -2.24
CA ARG A 26 26.41 -0.65 -2.23
C ARG A 26 25.28 0.34 -1.91
N GLN A 27 25.49 1.25 -0.95
CA GLN A 27 24.51 2.26 -0.57
C GLN A 27 24.33 3.30 -1.68
N ILE A 28 25.41 3.71 -2.34
CA ILE A 28 25.36 4.61 -3.51
C ILE A 28 24.58 3.94 -4.65
N ARG A 29 24.86 2.66 -4.95
CA ARG A 29 24.14 1.92 -5.99
C ARG A 29 22.64 1.82 -5.67
N LYS A 30 22.25 1.49 -4.44
CA LYS A 30 20.83 1.43 -4.02
C LYS A 30 20.14 2.80 -4.13
N ALA A 31 20.82 3.88 -3.74
CA ALA A 31 20.30 5.24 -3.88
C ALA A 31 20.08 5.63 -5.35
N ARG A 32 21.04 5.32 -6.23
CA ARG A 32 20.90 5.57 -7.68
C ARG A 32 19.79 4.76 -8.32
N ILE A 33 19.67 3.47 -8.00
CA ILE A 33 18.59 2.61 -8.53
C ILE A 33 17.23 3.15 -8.09
N SER A 34 17.04 3.43 -6.80
CA SER A 34 15.78 4.01 -6.31
C SER A 34 15.47 5.37 -6.93
N GLY A 35 16.46 6.25 -7.10
CA GLY A 35 16.29 7.52 -7.80
C GLY A 35 15.88 7.35 -9.27
N ILE A 36 16.50 6.42 -10.00
CA ILE A 36 16.12 6.10 -11.39
C ILE A 36 14.69 5.60 -11.46
N VAL A 37 14.29 4.69 -10.57
CA VAL A 37 12.91 4.17 -10.53
C VAL A 37 11.91 5.30 -10.34
N LEU A 38 12.17 6.25 -9.43
CA LEU A 38 11.29 7.40 -9.21
C LEU A 38 11.22 8.33 -10.43
N LEU A 39 12.33 8.56 -11.10
CA LEU A 39 12.35 9.34 -12.34
C LEU A 39 11.58 8.65 -13.47
N LEU A 40 11.67 7.32 -13.57
CA LEU A 40 10.89 6.55 -14.54
C LEU A 40 9.39 6.60 -14.22
N LEU A 41 8.99 6.54 -12.94
CA LEU A 41 7.59 6.73 -12.54
C LEU A 41 7.10 8.14 -12.88
N ALA A 42 7.91 9.18 -12.63
CA ALA A 42 7.58 10.55 -13.02
C ALA A 42 7.41 10.68 -14.54
N ALA A 43 8.30 10.09 -15.33
CA ALA A 43 8.21 10.05 -16.78
C ALA A 43 6.97 9.29 -17.25
N LEU A 44 6.63 8.17 -16.62
CA LEU A 44 5.41 7.43 -16.91
C LEU A 44 4.16 8.28 -16.67
N VAL A 45 4.08 8.99 -15.54
CA VAL A 45 2.96 9.91 -15.29
C VAL A 45 2.91 11.00 -16.36
N MET A 46 4.05 11.62 -16.67
CA MET A 46 4.14 12.73 -17.63
C MET A 46 3.82 12.33 -19.08
N PHE A 47 4.32 11.19 -19.55
CA PHE A 47 4.21 10.79 -20.96
C PHE A 47 3.08 9.80 -21.23
N VAL A 48 2.57 9.11 -20.22
CA VAL A 48 1.47 8.14 -20.38
C VAL A 48 0.18 8.66 -19.78
N PHE A 49 0.20 9.16 -18.53
CA PHE A 49 -1.05 9.51 -17.84
C PHE A 49 -1.58 10.88 -18.26
N VAL A 50 -0.73 11.91 -18.31
CA VAL A 50 -1.13 13.27 -18.71
C VAL A 50 -1.82 13.32 -20.08
N PRO A 51 -1.29 12.71 -21.17
CA PRO A 51 -1.98 12.75 -22.46
C PRO A 51 -3.24 11.87 -22.50
N ALA A 52 -3.39 10.94 -21.54
CA ALA A 52 -4.53 10.03 -21.46
C ALA A 52 -5.67 10.55 -20.56
N VAL A 53 -5.56 11.77 -20.00
CA VAL A 53 -6.64 12.40 -19.24
C VAL A 53 -7.27 13.54 -20.03
N SER A 54 -8.57 13.71 -19.86
CA SER A 54 -9.31 14.86 -20.35
C SER A 54 -10.36 15.28 -19.33
N GLY A 55 -10.52 16.59 -19.18
CA GLY A 55 -11.51 17.17 -18.27
C GLY A 55 -11.08 17.27 -16.81
N VAL A 56 -12.06 17.08 -15.92
CA VAL A 56 -11.95 17.28 -14.48
C VAL A 56 -12.29 15.97 -13.79
N SER A 57 -11.53 15.62 -12.76
CA SER A 57 -11.83 14.50 -11.87
C SER A 57 -12.74 15.03 -10.76
N THR A 58 -14.00 14.59 -10.75
CA THR A 58 -14.99 15.04 -9.76
C THR A 58 -15.15 13.99 -8.67
N PHE A 59 -14.94 14.41 -7.43
CA PHE A 59 -15.09 13.58 -6.25
C PHE A 59 -16.32 14.05 -5.45
N GLY A 60 -17.40 13.29 -5.55
CA GLY A 60 -18.64 13.53 -4.80
C GLY A 60 -18.44 13.29 -3.30
N LEU A 61 -18.83 14.28 -2.51
CA LEU A 61 -18.71 14.30 -1.04
C LEU A 61 -20.02 14.07 -0.29
N SER A 62 -21.14 13.95 -1.02
CA SER A 62 -22.47 13.66 -0.45
C SER A 62 -23.19 12.60 -1.28
N THR A 63 -24.10 11.89 -0.63
CA THR A 63 -25.06 10.99 -1.27
C THR A 63 -26.39 11.70 -1.53
N PRO A 64 -27.23 11.21 -2.47
CA PRO A 64 -28.53 11.84 -2.77
C PRO A 64 -29.48 11.94 -1.58
N ASP A 65 -29.31 11.08 -0.57
CA ASP A 65 -30.16 10.99 0.63
C ASP A 65 -29.61 11.79 1.83
N ASP A 66 -28.45 12.48 1.69
CA ASP A 66 -27.87 13.23 2.79
C ASP A 66 -28.66 14.51 3.09
N SER A 67 -28.95 14.72 4.38
CA SER A 67 -29.61 15.94 4.88
C SER A 67 -28.81 17.23 4.63
N ILE A 68 -27.49 17.12 4.45
CA ILE A 68 -26.58 18.20 4.11
C ILE A 68 -25.86 17.81 2.83
N GLN A 69 -26.11 18.57 1.76
CA GLN A 69 -25.51 18.32 0.46
C GLN A 69 -24.23 19.14 0.31
N LEU A 70 -23.10 18.44 0.21
CA LEU A 70 -21.78 19.00 -0.04
C LEU A 70 -21.51 18.99 -1.53
N ASP A 71 -20.98 20.11 -2.03
CA ASP A 71 -20.54 20.22 -3.41
C ASP A 71 -19.41 19.24 -3.71
N SER A 72 -19.38 18.73 -4.94
CA SER A 72 -18.34 17.82 -5.40
C SER A 72 -17.00 18.55 -5.53
N LEU A 73 -15.93 17.88 -5.11
CA LEU A 73 -14.59 18.40 -5.26
C LEU A 73 -14.10 18.13 -6.69
N ALA A 74 -14.09 19.18 -7.50
CA ALA A 74 -13.56 19.17 -8.86
C ALA A 74 -12.05 19.42 -8.87
N VAL A 75 -11.28 18.42 -9.32
CA VAL A 75 -9.82 18.48 -9.43
C VAL A 75 -9.42 18.43 -10.91
N PRO A 76 -8.76 19.47 -11.46
CA PRO A 76 -8.31 19.46 -12.85
C PRO A 76 -7.30 18.34 -13.12
N SER A 77 -7.70 17.30 -13.86
CA SER A 77 -6.94 16.04 -13.97
C SER A 77 -5.55 16.26 -14.55
N ALA A 78 -5.45 16.99 -15.67
CA ALA A 78 -4.17 17.27 -16.32
C ALA A 78 -3.23 18.11 -15.42
N GLY A 79 -3.76 19.17 -14.78
CA GLY A 79 -2.98 20.04 -13.92
C GLY A 79 -2.41 19.30 -12.70
N SER A 80 -3.24 18.48 -12.06
CA SER A 80 -2.81 17.66 -10.92
C SER A 80 -1.75 16.64 -11.30
N LEU A 81 -1.86 15.97 -12.45
CA LEU A 81 -0.84 15.02 -12.91
C LEU A 81 0.50 15.69 -13.23
N TRP A 82 0.49 16.90 -13.81
CA TRP A 82 1.72 17.67 -14.00
C TRP A 82 2.41 17.97 -12.67
N VAL A 83 1.67 18.45 -11.67
CA VAL A 83 2.20 18.75 -10.34
C VAL A 83 2.76 17.49 -9.66
N LEU A 84 2.00 16.39 -9.68
CA LEU A 84 2.43 15.12 -9.06
C LEU A 84 3.66 14.53 -9.77
N SER A 85 3.74 14.63 -11.10
CA SER A 85 4.93 14.21 -11.87
C SER A 85 6.17 15.04 -11.50
N ALA A 86 6.01 16.35 -11.31
CA ALA A 86 7.10 17.24 -10.90
C ALA A 86 7.59 16.90 -9.48
N VAL A 87 6.68 16.59 -8.55
CA VAL A 87 7.03 16.13 -7.20
C VAL A 87 7.81 14.81 -7.25
N LEU A 88 7.35 13.82 -8.02
CA LEU A 88 8.06 12.55 -8.20
C LEU A 88 9.44 12.75 -8.83
N ALA A 89 9.55 13.62 -9.84
CA ALA A 89 10.82 13.93 -10.49
C ALA A 89 11.79 14.61 -9.50
N PHE A 90 11.30 15.53 -8.67
CA PHE A 90 12.10 16.18 -7.64
C PHE A 90 12.59 15.19 -6.58
N LEU A 91 11.73 14.31 -6.09
CA LEU A 91 12.12 13.24 -5.15
C LEU A 91 13.11 12.26 -5.79
N GLY A 92 12.92 11.90 -7.05
CA GLY A 92 13.82 11.03 -7.80
C GLY A 92 15.20 11.65 -8.03
N ALA A 93 15.25 12.91 -8.46
CA ALA A 93 16.49 13.65 -8.67
C ALA A 93 17.26 13.85 -7.36
N THR A 94 16.57 14.25 -6.29
CA THR A 94 17.22 14.43 -4.98
C THR A 94 17.75 13.09 -4.44
N GLN A 95 17.03 11.98 -4.60
CA GLN A 95 17.50 10.64 -4.23
C GLN A 95 18.70 10.19 -5.08
N PHE A 96 18.70 10.51 -6.39
CA PHE A 96 19.78 10.14 -7.32
C PHE A 96 21.09 10.88 -7.04
N PHE A 97 21.04 12.18 -6.77
CA PHE A 97 22.23 13.01 -6.56
C PHE A 97 22.72 13.02 -5.11
N ARG A 98 21.80 13.12 -4.13
CA ARG A 98 22.18 13.33 -2.72
C ARG A 98 22.22 12.05 -1.89
N GLY A 99 21.50 10.99 -2.31
CA GLY A 99 21.45 9.71 -1.61
C GLY A 99 21.07 9.86 -0.12
N PHE A 100 19.78 9.95 0.19
CA PHE A 100 19.30 10.16 1.56
C PHE A 100 19.60 8.96 2.47
N GLN A 101 20.76 8.98 3.12
CA GLN A 101 21.19 7.95 4.08
C GLN A 101 20.27 7.93 5.31
N GLY A 102 19.38 6.95 5.37
CA GLY A 102 18.46 6.69 6.49
C GLY A 102 17.00 7.06 6.21
N LYS A 103 16.72 8.08 5.39
CA LYS A 103 15.34 8.51 5.05
C LYS A 103 14.79 7.89 3.77
N THR A 104 15.59 7.08 3.07
CA THR A 104 15.20 6.44 1.79
C THR A 104 13.87 5.68 1.89
N THR A 105 13.63 4.93 2.96
CA THR A 105 12.37 4.18 3.12
C THR A 105 11.16 5.10 3.23
N ILE A 106 11.27 6.20 3.98
CA ILE A 106 10.19 7.19 4.12
C ILE A 106 9.95 7.89 2.78
N ILE A 107 11.01 8.32 2.10
CA ILE A 107 10.90 8.97 0.77
C ILE A 107 10.24 8.03 -0.23
N LEU A 108 10.58 6.74 -0.21
CA LEU A 108 9.95 5.76 -1.08
C LEU A 108 8.47 5.55 -0.74
N GLY A 109 8.10 5.52 0.55
CA GLY A 109 6.70 5.47 0.98
C GLY A 109 5.90 6.70 0.56
N VAL A 110 6.47 7.89 0.73
CA VAL A 110 5.86 9.15 0.27
C VAL A 110 5.72 9.15 -1.25
N ALA A 111 6.75 8.75 -1.99
CA ALA A 111 6.71 8.69 -3.44
C ALA A 111 5.70 7.65 -3.95
N PHE A 112 5.56 6.51 -3.27
CA PHE A 112 4.52 5.54 -3.55
C PHE A 112 3.13 6.14 -3.35
N GLY A 113 2.91 6.88 -2.26
CA GLY A 113 1.65 7.60 -2.02
C GLY A 113 1.36 8.65 -3.11
N VAL A 114 2.34 9.46 -3.49
CA VAL A 114 2.21 10.45 -4.58
C VAL A 114 1.88 9.76 -5.90
N PHE A 115 2.56 8.66 -6.22
CA PHE A 115 2.29 7.88 -7.42
C PHE A 115 0.88 7.25 -7.40
N ALA A 116 0.44 6.70 -6.26
CA ALA A 116 -0.90 6.17 -6.11
C ALA A 116 -1.98 7.24 -6.31
N ILE A 117 -1.75 8.46 -5.81
CA ILE A 117 -2.65 9.60 -6.06
C ILE A 117 -2.66 9.95 -7.55
N ALA A 118 -1.50 9.97 -8.22
CA ALA A 118 -1.43 10.21 -9.67
C ALA A 118 -2.20 9.15 -10.46
N LEU A 119 -2.06 7.88 -10.08
CA LEU A 119 -2.80 6.77 -10.68
C LEU A 119 -4.31 6.93 -10.44
N MET A 120 -4.73 7.37 -9.25
CA MET A 120 -6.14 7.66 -8.96
C MET A 120 -6.68 8.83 -9.80
N VAL A 121 -5.95 9.93 -9.94
CA VAL A 121 -6.39 11.06 -10.79
C VAL A 121 -6.53 10.64 -12.24
N TRP A 122 -5.60 9.81 -12.74
CA TRP A 122 -5.70 9.25 -14.08
C TRP A 122 -6.90 8.31 -14.22
N ALA A 123 -7.05 7.34 -13.31
CA ALA A 123 -8.16 6.39 -13.30
C ALA A 123 -9.52 7.09 -13.13
N ALA A 124 -9.52 8.23 -12.45
CA ALA A 124 -10.72 9.01 -12.18
C ALA A 124 -10.99 10.13 -13.21
N SER A 125 -10.20 10.23 -14.26
CA SER A 125 -10.36 11.30 -15.26
C SER A 125 -11.68 11.15 -16.01
N GLY A 126 -12.46 12.23 -16.06
CA GLY A 126 -13.69 12.30 -16.86
C GLY A 126 -14.83 11.43 -16.32
N GLN A 127 -14.75 10.98 -15.07
CA GLN A 127 -15.80 10.21 -14.38
C GLN A 127 -16.09 10.87 -13.03
N GLU A 128 -17.33 10.75 -12.55
CA GLU A 128 -17.72 11.21 -11.22
C GLU A 128 -17.64 10.05 -10.22
N PHE A 129 -16.81 10.19 -9.18
CA PHE A 129 -16.70 9.19 -8.11
C PHE A 129 -17.30 9.71 -6.82
N SER A 130 -18.24 8.99 -6.20
CA SER A 130 -18.65 9.28 -4.83
C SER A 130 -17.63 8.68 -3.86
N LEU A 131 -16.93 9.54 -3.12
CA LEU A 131 -15.96 9.10 -2.11
C LEU A 131 -16.65 8.33 -0.98
N ILE A 132 -17.89 8.69 -0.65
CA ILE A 132 -18.69 8.00 0.36
C ILE A 132 -19.01 6.59 -0.08
N SER A 133 -19.55 6.40 -1.30
CA SER A 133 -19.92 5.06 -1.76
C SER A 133 -18.70 4.14 -1.90
N MET A 134 -17.57 4.69 -2.34
CA MET A 134 -16.30 3.97 -2.38
C MET A 134 -15.84 3.57 -0.97
N LEU A 135 -15.89 4.48 0.00
CA LEU A 135 -15.49 4.17 1.38
C LEU A 135 -16.39 3.08 1.99
N VAL A 136 -17.71 3.19 1.81
CA VAL A 136 -18.67 2.17 2.26
C VAL A 136 -18.40 0.82 1.58
N ALA A 137 -18.16 0.80 0.27
CA ALA A 137 -17.81 -0.42 -0.46
C ALA A 137 -16.48 -1.02 0.04
N THR A 138 -15.47 -0.20 0.32
CA THR A 138 -14.18 -0.65 0.85
C THR A 138 -14.32 -1.24 2.25
N VAL A 139 -15.04 -0.58 3.15
CA VAL A 139 -15.23 -1.07 4.53
C VAL A 139 -16.07 -2.35 4.55
N SER A 140 -17.19 -2.37 3.81
CA SER A 140 -18.07 -3.53 3.75
C SER A 140 -17.38 -4.77 3.15
N ARG A 141 -16.50 -4.60 2.16
CA ARG A 141 -15.73 -5.71 1.56
C ARG A 141 -14.48 -6.08 2.34
N SER A 142 -13.82 -5.14 3.01
CA SER A 142 -12.62 -5.46 3.80
C SER A 142 -12.96 -6.26 5.06
N THR A 143 -14.14 -6.07 5.64
CA THR A 143 -14.60 -6.80 6.83
C THR A 143 -14.59 -8.33 6.64
N PRO A 144 -15.25 -8.92 5.62
CA PRO A 144 -15.21 -10.37 5.40
C PRO A 144 -13.81 -10.87 5.04
N ILE A 145 -13.01 -10.07 4.32
CA ILE A 145 -11.62 -10.43 4.01
C ILE A 145 -10.77 -10.49 5.29
N ALA A 146 -10.97 -9.55 6.22
CA ALA A 146 -10.29 -9.55 7.52
C ALA A 146 -10.69 -10.76 8.37
N LEU A 147 -11.98 -11.11 8.40
CA LEU A 147 -12.46 -12.35 9.04
C LEU A 147 -11.83 -13.60 8.40
N GLY A 148 -11.69 -13.62 7.07
CA GLY A 148 -10.92 -14.63 6.36
C GLY A 148 -9.47 -14.69 6.87
N ALA A 149 -8.74 -13.58 6.84
CA ALA A 149 -7.35 -13.52 7.28
C ALA A 149 -7.15 -14.04 8.73
N LEU A 150 -8.09 -13.74 9.63
CA LEU A 150 -8.07 -14.26 11.01
C LEU A 150 -8.16 -15.80 11.05
N SER A 151 -8.94 -16.42 10.16
CA SER A 151 -8.99 -17.88 10.06
C SER A 151 -7.66 -18.47 9.56
N GLY A 152 -6.95 -17.76 8.67
CA GLY A 152 -5.60 -18.14 8.23
C GLY A 152 -4.57 -18.14 9.37
N ILE A 153 -4.62 -17.12 10.24
CA ILE A 153 -3.79 -17.06 11.46
C ILE A 153 -4.11 -18.25 12.38
N LEU A 154 -5.38 -18.66 12.47
CA LEU A 154 -5.75 -19.83 13.25
C LEU A 154 -5.19 -21.13 12.64
N CYS A 155 -5.21 -21.28 11.32
CA CYS A 155 -4.61 -22.41 10.62
C CYS A 155 -3.09 -22.49 10.83
N GLU A 156 -2.39 -21.35 10.82
CA GLU A 156 -0.95 -21.27 11.10
C GLU A 156 -0.62 -21.81 12.50
N ARG A 157 -1.47 -21.52 13.50
CA ARG A 157 -1.31 -22.06 14.86
C ARG A 157 -1.46 -23.59 14.94
N SER A 158 -2.24 -24.19 14.04
CA SER A 158 -2.37 -25.65 13.93
C SER A 158 -1.33 -26.28 13.01
N GLY A 159 -0.38 -25.52 12.46
CA GLY A 159 0.63 -26.01 11.52
C GLY A 159 0.09 -26.29 10.11
N VAL A 160 -1.08 -25.77 9.77
CA VAL A 160 -1.74 -25.98 8.46
C VAL A 160 -1.73 -24.67 7.67
N VAL A 161 -1.28 -24.71 6.42
CA VAL A 161 -1.28 -23.53 5.55
C VAL A 161 -2.53 -23.54 4.67
N ASN A 162 -3.48 -22.64 4.93
CA ASN A 162 -4.70 -22.52 4.14
C ASN A 162 -4.52 -21.52 2.98
N ILE A 163 -3.99 -22.00 1.85
CA ILE A 163 -3.87 -21.20 0.61
C ILE A 163 -5.23 -21.06 -0.09
N GLY A 164 -6.15 -22.01 0.14
CA GLY A 164 -7.47 -22.08 -0.50
C GLY A 164 -8.55 -21.18 0.10
N ILE A 165 -8.20 -20.25 0.99
CA ILE A 165 -9.16 -19.46 1.74
C ILE A 165 -10.08 -18.59 0.85
N GLU A 166 -9.53 -18.04 -0.23
CA GLU A 166 -10.31 -17.27 -1.20
C GLU A 166 -11.39 -18.15 -1.85
N GLY A 167 -11.05 -19.41 -2.17
CA GLY A 167 -12.00 -20.40 -2.68
C GLY A 167 -13.08 -20.77 -1.67
N MET A 168 -12.74 -20.88 -0.38
CA MET A 168 -13.72 -21.15 0.68
C MET A 168 -14.72 -19.99 0.86
N LEU A 169 -14.22 -18.76 0.80
CA LEU A 169 -15.06 -17.55 0.87
C LEU A 169 -15.97 -17.43 -0.35
N LEU A 170 -15.42 -17.58 -1.57
CA LEU A 170 -16.20 -17.51 -2.81
C LEU A 170 -17.23 -18.65 -2.92
N GLY A 171 -16.84 -19.88 -2.56
CA GLY A 171 -17.74 -21.03 -2.54
C GLY A 171 -18.89 -20.85 -1.55
N GLY A 172 -18.59 -20.39 -0.33
CA GLY A 172 -19.60 -20.06 0.66
C GLY A 172 -20.54 -18.93 0.21
N ALA A 173 -19.99 -17.86 -0.38
CA ALA A 173 -20.77 -16.74 -0.89
C ALA A 173 -21.70 -17.16 -2.04
N PHE A 174 -21.19 -17.93 -3.00
CA PHE A 174 -21.97 -18.44 -4.12
C PHE A 174 -23.13 -19.33 -3.66
N THR A 175 -22.84 -20.36 -2.85
CA THR A 175 -23.88 -21.25 -2.33
C THR A 175 -24.89 -20.49 -1.46
N GLY A 176 -24.42 -19.54 -0.65
CA GLY A 176 -25.28 -18.71 0.20
C GLY A 176 -26.25 -17.85 -0.58
N VAL A 177 -25.79 -17.20 -1.66
CA VAL A 177 -26.67 -16.40 -2.53
C VAL A 177 -27.67 -17.28 -3.27
N VAL A 178 -27.23 -18.41 -3.82
CA VAL A 178 -28.13 -19.35 -4.55
C VAL A 178 -29.21 -19.90 -3.63
N MET A 179 -28.82 -20.48 -2.49
CA MET A 179 -29.77 -21.06 -1.54
C MET A 179 -30.62 -20.00 -0.85
N GLY A 180 -30.05 -18.84 -0.57
CA GLY A 180 -30.77 -17.70 -0.01
C GLY A 180 -31.86 -17.18 -0.95
N SER A 181 -31.58 -17.17 -2.25
CA SER A 181 -32.55 -16.74 -3.27
C SER A 181 -33.70 -17.73 -3.46
N LEU A 182 -33.44 -19.04 -3.29
CA LEU A 182 -34.44 -20.10 -3.50
C LEU A 182 -35.29 -20.37 -2.24
N LEU A 183 -34.66 -20.38 -1.07
CA LEU A 183 -35.22 -20.92 0.18
C LEU A 183 -35.24 -19.90 1.33
N GLY A 184 -34.75 -18.69 1.11
CA GLY A 184 -34.71 -17.60 2.09
C GLY A 184 -33.36 -17.39 2.76
N GLY A 185 -33.09 -16.16 3.21
CA GLY A 185 -31.77 -15.71 3.66
C GLY A 185 -31.14 -16.55 4.77
N TRP A 186 -31.94 -17.07 5.72
CA TRP A 186 -31.44 -17.94 6.79
C TRP A 186 -30.96 -19.29 6.28
N VAL A 187 -31.66 -19.87 5.31
CA VAL A 187 -31.25 -21.12 4.65
C VAL A 187 -29.99 -20.89 3.83
N GLY A 188 -29.91 -19.76 3.14
CA GLY A 188 -28.69 -19.30 2.47
C GLY A 188 -27.49 -19.21 3.42
N LEU A 189 -27.67 -18.60 4.59
CA LEU A 189 -26.61 -18.49 5.60
C LEU A 189 -26.12 -19.87 6.06
N LEU A 190 -27.05 -20.78 6.41
CA LEU A 190 -26.69 -22.15 6.81
C LEU A 190 -25.95 -22.88 5.69
N ALA A 191 -26.43 -22.79 4.44
CA ALA A 191 -25.80 -23.42 3.30
C ALA A 191 -24.39 -22.87 3.01
N ALA A 192 -24.19 -21.55 3.18
CA ALA A 192 -22.87 -20.92 3.07
C ALA A 192 -21.89 -21.46 4.14
N THR A 193 -22.33 -21.51 5.40
CA THR A 193 -21.52 -22.04 6.51
C THR A 193 -21.16 -23.51 6.29
N LEU A 194 -22.11 -24.34 5.85
CA LEU A 194 -21.86 -25.74 5.54
C LEU A 194 -20.89 -25.92 4.38
N THR A 195 -21.02 -25.11 3.31
CA THR A 195 -20.08 -25.14 2.18
C THR A 195 -18.66 -24.83 2.63
N GLY A 196 -18.47 -23.76 3.42
CA GLY A 196 -17.18 -23.42 4.00
C GLY A 196 -16.63 -24.54 4.91
N GLY A 197 -17.50 -25.14 5.74
CA GLY A 197 -17.15 -26.27 6.60
C GLY A 197 -16.69 -27.51 5.82
N VAL A 198 -17.41 -27.88 4.75
CA VAL A 198 -17.03 -29.01 3.88
C VAL A 198 -15.68 -28.76 3.20
N LEU A 199 -15.44 -27.55 2.70
CA LEU A 199 -14.15 -27.20 2.11
C LEU A 199 -13.02 -27.18 3.14
N ALA A 200 -13.30 -26.74 4.37
CA ALA A 200 -12.35 -26.79 5.48
C ALA A 200 -12.03 -28.24 5.90
N LEU A 201 -13.02 -29.14 5.90
CA LEU A 201 -12.82 -30.57 6.14
C LEU A 201 -11.95 -31.20 5.05
N LEU A 202 -12.19 -30.84 3.78
CA LEU A 202 -11.37 -31.28 2.66
C LEU A 202 -9.92 -30.82 2.85
N LEU A 203 -9.71 -29.55 3.19
CA LEU A 203 -8.38 -29.03 3.51
C LEU A 203 -7.73 -29.83 4.66
N ALA A 204 -8.48 -30.11 5.74
CA ALA A 204 -7.95 -30.86 6.88
C ALA A 204 -7.46 -32.25 6.46
N VAL A 205 -8.22 -32.98 5.65
CA VAL A 205 -7.83 -34.30 5.13
C VAL A 205 -6.61 -34.23 4.22
N LEU A 206 -6.52 -33.20 3.36
CA LEU A 206 -5.41 -33.04 2.42
C LEU A 206 -4.14 -32.44 3.05
N SER A 207 -4.24 -31.84 4.24
CA SER A 207 -3.12 -31.19 4.92
C SER A 207 -2.24 -32.14 5.75
N VAL A 208 -2.59 -33.43 5.79
CA VAL A 208 -1.84 -34.51 6.44
C VAL A 208 -0.70 -35.00 5.56
#